data_AF-A0A957X900-F1
#
_entry.id   AF-A0A957X900-F1
#
_cell.length_a   1.000
_cell.length_b   1.000
_cell.length_c   1.000
_cell.angle_alpha   90.00
_cell.angle_beta   90.00
_cell.angle_gamma   90.00
#
_symmetry.space_group_name_H-M   'P 1'
#
loop_
_entity.id
_entity.type
_entity.pdbx_description
1 polymer ?
#
loop_
_entity_poly.entity_id
_entity_poly.type
_entity_poly.pdbx_seq_one_letter_code
_entity_poly.pdbx_strand_id
1 'polypeptide(L)'
;MSTFLIFVAGLLIGWLIEWVIDWLYWRRVNADLRHQLHDTQSSAAVGRLTSTEIERMRQELDAAKEQAGHYEAEIARLSAANNHTTTDQTDSADIEQCQQELVEAQDQIIRYQSKLKEFDTYHQKLSEAESEIEQLKAELSQRSGQTAHTFERVIIKDNLERINGIGPVFARKLNKANIFTFDQLAALTPENIEEIIAPHPWQHIDPEDWIAEAKEFTEISESSR
;
A
#
# COMPACT_ATOMS: atom_id res chain seq x y z
N MET A 1 36.59 36.34 25.81
CA MET A 1 35.55 35.42 25.32
C MET A 1 35.61 35.44 23.80
N SER A 2 35.91 34.30 23.18
CA SER A 2 36.28 34.22 21.76
C SER A 2 35.08 34.46 20.86
N THR A 3 35.04 35.63 20.22
CA THR A 3 34.09 36.02 19.18
C THR A 3 33.99 34.99 18.04
N PHE A 4 35.05 34.21 17.81
CA PHE A 4 35.07 33.07 16.90
C PHE A 4 34.03 31.99 17.20
N LEU A 5 33.69 31.74 18.47
CA LEU A 5 32.67 30.74 18.85
C LEU A 5 31.27 31.14 18.36
N ILE A 6 30.96 32.43 18.29
CA ILE A 6 29.65 32.93 17.85
C ILE A 6 29.49 32.72 16.34
N PHE A 7 30.55 32.91 15.56
CA PHE A 7 30.53 32.64 14.12
C PHE A 7 30.37 31.14 13.81
N VAL A 8 31.07 30.28 14.55
CA VAL A 8 30.95 28.82 14.39
C VAL A 8 29.57 28.34 14.83
N ALA A 9 29.03 28.87 15.93
CA ALA A 9 27.68 28.56 16.39
C ALA A 9 26.61 28.98 15.35
N GLY A 10 26.74 30.17 14.76
CA GLY A 10 25.83 30.63 13.70
C GLY A 10 25.87 29.74 12.45
N LEU A 11 27.07 29.31 12.04
CA LEU A 11 27.24 28.39 10.91
C LEU A 11 26.59 27.02 11.18
N LEU A 12 26.77 26.48 12.38
CA LEU A 12 26.18 25.20 12.78
C LEU A 12 24.65 25.28 12.87
N ILE A 13 24.10 26.39 13.35
CA ILE A 13 22.66 26.61 13.41
C ILE A 13 22.07 26.73 12.00
N GLY A 14 22.71 27.49 11.11
CA GLY A 14 22.29 27.59 9.71
C GLY A 14 22.31 26.23 9.00
N TRP A 15 23.38 25.46 9.20
CA TRP A 15 23.50 24.10 8.66
C TRP A 15 22.43 23.15 9.20
N LEU A 16 22.10 23.27 10.50
CA LEU A 16 21.05 22.46 11.14
C LEU A 16 19.66 22.81 10.59
N ILE A 17 19.37 24.10 10.37
CA ILE A 17 18.08 24.56 9.84
C ILE A 17 17.88 24.04 8.41
N GLU A 18 18.90 24.16 7.56
CA GLU A 18 18.86 23.63 6.19
C GLU A 18 18.66 22.11 6.19
N TRP A 19 19.36 21.39 7.07
CA TRP A 19 19.20 19.95 7.25
C TRP A 19 17.80 19.57 7.76
N VAL A 20 17.20 20.34 8.68
CA VAL A 20 15.85 20.10 9.19
C VAL A 20 14.78 20.35 8.13
N ILE A 21 14.94 21.39 7.30
CA ILE A 21 14.05 21.67 6.18
C ILE A 21 14.12 20.54 5.15
N ASP A 22 15.32 20.09 4.80
CA ASP A 22 15.52 18.98 3.85
C ASP A 22 14.99 17.65 4.44
N TRP A 23 15.19 17.42 5.74
CA TRP A 23 14.62 16.28 6.46
C TRP A 23 13.09 16.31 6.51
N LEU A 24 12.47 17.47 6.74
CA LEU A 24 11.00 17.62 6.74
C LEU A 24 10.42 17.49 5.33
N TYR A 25 11.11 18.05 4.34
CA TYR A 25 10.77 17.89 2.92
C TYR A 25 10.79 16.41 2.54
N TRP A 26 11.87 15.70 2.88
CA TRP A 26 12.00 14.27 2.60
C TRP A 26 11.09 13.40 3.48
N ARG A 27 10.73 13.82 4.71
CA ARG A 27 9.79 13.11 5.60
C ARG A 27 8.35 13.15 5.10
N ARG A 28 7.93 14.26 4.47
CA ARG A 28 6.59 14.39 3.87
C ARG A 28 6.49 13.68 2.52
N VAL A 29 7.58 13.64 1.74
CA VAL A 29 7.65 12.95 0.45
C VAL A 29 7.86 11.42 0.61
N ASN A 30 8.49 10.96 1.69
CA ASN A 30 8.70 9.53 1.97
C ASN A 30 7.48 8.77 2.49
N ALA A 31 6.30 9.40 2.63
CA ALA A 31 5.08 8.66 2.91
C ALA A 31 4.63 7.83 1.69
N ASP A 32 4.94 8.28 0.48
CA ASP A 32 4.49 7.66 -0.77
C ASP A 32 5.52 6.67 -1.35
N LEU A 33 6.81 6.85 -1.04
CA LEU A 33 7.88 5.96 -1.49
C LEU A 33 7.99 4.65 -0.68
N ARG A 34 7.45 4.63 0.54
CA ARG A 34 7.43 3.45 1.42
C ARG A 34 6.39 2.41 0.99
N HIS A 35 5.33 2.83 0.29
CA HIS A 35 4.34 1.89 -0.25
C HIS A 35 4.84 1.18 -1.53
N GLN A 36 5.63 1.85 -2.39
CA GLN A 36 6.11 1.23 -3.64
C GLN A 36 7.33 0.30 -3.45
N LEU A 37 8.17 0.55 -2.45
CA LEU A 37 9.34 -0.32 -2.17
C LEU A 37 8.97 -1.61 -1.42
N HIS A 38 7.92 -1.59 -0.60
CA HIS A 38 7.46 -2.81 0.07
C HIS A 38 6.72 -3.73 -0.90
N ASP A 39 5.95 -3.20 -1.85
CA ASP A 39 5.22 -4.01 -2.83
C ASP A 39 6.16 -4.70 -3.83
N THR A 40 7.17 -4.00 -4.35
CA THR A 40 8.12 -4.57 -5.32
C THR A 40 9.08 -5.58 -4.70
N GLN A 41 9.58 -5.34 -3.49
CA GLN A 41 10.51 -6.25 -2.83
C GLN A 41 9.81 -7.48 -2.26
N SER A 42 8.57 -7.34 -1.76
CA SER A 42 7.76 -8.47 -1.29
C SER A 42 7.26 -9.33 -2.46
N SER A 43 6.79 -8.71 -3.55
CA SER A 43 6.36 -9.41 -4.78
C SER A 43 7.54 -10.14 -5.44
N ALA A 44 8.71 -9.49 -5.55
CA ALA A 44 9.90 -10.13 -6.11
C ALA A 44 10.45 -11.27 -5.22
N ALA A 45 10.35 -11.15 -3.89
CA ALA A 45 10.76 -12.21 -2.98
C ALA A 45 9.80 -13.42 -3.05
N VAL A 46 8.49 -13.19 -3.07
CA VAL A 46 7.48 -14.24 -3.25
C VAL A 46 7.62 -14.90 -4.62
N GLY A 47 7.80 -14.13 -5.70
CA GLY A 47 8.04 -14.64 -7.05
C GLY A 47 9.32 -15.48 -7.18
N ARG A 48 10.39 -15.10 -6.48
CA ARG A 48 11.64 -15.91 -6.44
C ARG A 48 11.47 -17.20 -5.65
N LEU A 49 10.79 -17.14 -4.51
CA LEU A 49 10.50 -18.32 -3.69
C LEU A 49 9.60 -19.30 -4.45
N THR A 50 8.59 -18.82 -5.17
CA THR A 50 7.73 -19.67 -6.00
C THR A 50 8.48 -20.25 -7.19
N SER A 51 9.26 -19.45 -7.94
CA SER A 51 10.06 -19.98 -9.06
C SER A 51 11.07 -21.03 -8.63
N THR A 52 11.70 -20.87 -7.45
CA THR A 52 12.68 -21.84 -6.93
C THR A 52 12.01 -23.16 -6.57
N GLU A 53 10.83 -23.11 -5.94
CA GLU A 53 10.08 -24.31 -5.56
C GLU A 53 9.54 -25.05 -6.80
N ILE A 54 9.07 -24.33 -7.82
CA ILE A 54 8.65 -24.92 -9.10
C ILE A 54 9.82 -25.63 -9.78
N GLU A 55 10.98 -24.97 -9.84
CA GLU A 55 12.17 -25.54 -10.48
C GLU A 55 12.62 -26.81 -9.76
N ARG A 56 12.55 -26.81 -8.43
CA ARG A 56 12.79 -28.00 -7.61
C ARG A 56 11.81 -29.13 -7.95
N MET A 57 10.51 -28.85 -8.00
CA MET A 57 9.51 -29.87 -8.35
C MET A 57 9.69 -30.41 -9.77
N ARG A 58 10.12 -29.57 -10.71
CA ARG A 58 10.46 -29.99 -12.08
C ARG A 58 11.66 -30.92 -12.10
N GLN A 59 12.71 -30.60 -11.35
CA GLN A 59 13.88 -31.46 -11.21
C GLN A 59 13.53 -32.82 -10.59
N GLU A 60 12.69 -32.83 -9.54
CA GLU A 60 12.21 -34.07 -8.92
C GLU A 60 11.35 -34.91 -9.88
N LEU A 61 10.54 -34.27 -10.73
CA LEU A 61 9.77 -34.94 -11.78
C LEU A 61 10.66 -35.58 -12.84
N ASP A 62 11.70 -34.88 -13.28
CA ASP A 62 12.61 -35.40 -14.30
C ASP A 62 13.46 -36.56 -13.76
N ALA A 63 13.91 -36.48 -12.50
CA ALA A 63 14.59 -37.58 -11.82
C ALA A 63 13.69 -38.82 -11.69
N ALA A 64 12.42 -38.65 -11.31
CA ALA A 64 11.47 -39.75 -11.21
C ALA A 64 11.18 -40.42 -12.56
N LYS A 65 11.14 -39.65 -13.65
CA LYS A 65 11.02 -40.19 -15.02
C LYS A 65 12.24 -40.98 -15.44
N GLU A 66 13.44 -40.50 -15.12
CA GLU A 66 14.67 -41.21 -15.41
C GLU A 66 14.75 -42.54 -14.65
N GLN A 67 14.36 -42.55 -13.38
CA GLN A 67 14.24 -43.76 -12.57
C GLN A 67 13.25 -44.75 -13.18
N ALA A 68 12.07 -44.30 -13.58
CA ALA A 68 11.08 -45.16 -14.24
C ALA A 68 11.64 -45.79 -15.53
N GLY A 69 12.35 -45.00 -16.35
CA GLY A 69 13.02 -45.52 -17.55
C GLY A 69 14.13 -46.53 -17.24
N HIS A 70 14.87 -46.33 -16.16
CA HIS A 70 15.87 -47.29 -15.68
C HIS A 70 15.25 -48.62 -15.28
N TYR A 71 14.17 -48.60 -14.48
CA TYR A 71 13.46 -49.81 -14.08
C TYR A 71 12.82 -50.53 -15.28
N GLU A 72 12.26 -49.79 -16.23
CA GLU A 72 11.70 -50.36 -17.46
C GLU A 72 12.77 -51.10 -18.29
N ALA A 73 13.97 -50.51 -18.42
CA ALA A 73 15.11 -51.14 -19.08
C ALA A 73 15.62 -52.38 -18.33
N GLU A 74 15.68 -52.34 -17.00
CA GLU A 74 16.16 -53.46 -16.20
C GLU A 74 15.16 -54.63 -16.22
N ILE A 75 13.85 -54.35 -16.16
CA ILE A 75 12.81 -55.37 -16.36
C ILE A 75 12.94 -56.01 -17.76
N ALA A 76 13.17 -55.20 -18.79
CA ALA A 76 13.37 -55.71 -20.16
C ALA A 76 14.63 -56.60 -20.27
N ARG A 77 15.69 -56.26 -19.54
CA ARG A 77 16.94 -57.02 -19.49
C ARG A 77 16.76 -58.35 -18.76
N LEU A 78 16.19 -58.32 -17.56
CA LEU A 78 15.96 -59.51 -16.74
C LEU A 78 14.98 -60.48 -17.43
N SER A 79 13.91 -59.95 -18.04
CA SER A 79 12.98 -60.78 -18.84
C SER A 79 13.64 -61.40 -20.08
N ALA A 80 14.53 -60.68 -20.77
CA ALA A 80 15.29 -61.23 -21.89
C ALA A 80 16.29 -62.33 -21.47
N ALA A 81 16.97 -62.15 -20.33
CA ALA A 81 17.88 -63.14 -19.77
C ALA A 81 17.16 -64.43 -19.32
N ASN A 82 15.92 -64.30 -18.83
CA ASN A 82 15.10 -65.41 -18.36
C ASN A 82 14.67 -66.38 -19.50
N ASN A 83 14.63 -65.92 -20.75
CA ASN A 83 14.31 -66.78 -21.91
C ASN A 83 15.40 -67.81 -22.26
N HIS A 84 16.55 -67.79 -21.57
CA HIS A 84 17.72 -68.62 -21.87
C HIS A 84 18.15 -69.55 -20.73
N THR A 85 17.49 -69.52 -19.56
CA THR A 85 17.92 -70.27 -18.37
C THR A 85 16.72 -70.87 -17.62
N THR A 86 16.72 -72.18 -17.39
CA THR A 86 15.65 -72.90 -16.68
C THR A 86 15.76 -72.67 -15.17
N THR A 87 14.75 -72.01 -14.61
CA THR A 87 14.27 -72.10 -13.21
C THR A 87 15.26 -71.72 -12.11
N ASP A 88 15.19 -70.46 -11.65
CA ASP A 88 15.46 -70.14 -10.25
C ASP A 88 14.42 -69.13 -9.71
N GLN A 89 13.94 -69.33 -8.48
CA GLN A 89 12.85 -68.53 -7.88
C GLN A 89 13.28 -67.11 -7.50
N THR A 90 14.60 -66.86 -7.45
CA THR A 90 15.20 -65.59 -7.02
C THR A 90 14.96 -64.48 -8.05
N ASP A 91 15.05 -64.79 -9.35
CA ASP A 91 14.90 -63.79 -10.43
C ASP A 91 13.44 -63.31 -10.59
N SER A 92 12.46 -64.14 -10.21
CA SER A 92 11.03 -63.75 -10.22
C SER A 92 10.72 -62.71 -9.15
N ALA A 93 11.37 -62.81 -7.98
CA ALA A 93 11.18 -61.86 -6.88
C ALA A 93 11.79 -60.49 -7.22
N ASP A 94 12.96 -60.47 -7.88
CA ASP A 94 13.63 -59.23 -8.31
C ASP A 94 12.83 -58.50 -9.40
N ILE A 95 12.21 -59.24 -10.33
CA ILE A 95 11.30 -58.67 -11.34
C ILE A 95 10.04 -58.11 -10.68
N GLU A 96 9.43 -58.83 -9.74
CA GLU A 96 8.27 -58.33 -8.98
C GLU A 96 8.61 -57.06 -8.18
N GLN A 97 9.78 -57.02 -7.56
CA GLN A 97 10.26 -55.83 -6.84
C GLN A 97 10.46 -54.65 -7.79
N CYS A 98 11.12 -54.85 -8.94
CA CYS A 98 11.29 -53.78 -9.94
C CYS A 98 9.95 -53.28 -10.50
N GLN A 99 8.97 -54.17 -10.67
CA GLN A 99 7.62 -53.80 -11.09
C GLN A 99 6.91 -52.95 -10.03
N GLN A 100 7.06 -53.30 -8.76
CA GLN A 100 6.50 -52.50 -7.67
C GLN A 100 7.16 -51.11 -7.60
N GLU A 101 8.50 -51.04 -7.67
CA GLU A 101 9.24 -49.77 -7.68
C GLU A 101 8.88 -48.89 -8.90
N LEU A 102 8.62 -49.50 -10.06
CA LEU A 102 8.14 -48.79 -11.26
C LEU A 102 6.74 -48.19 -11.06
N VAL A 103 5.82 -48.95 -10.46
CA VAL A 103 4.46 -48.45 -10.14
C VAL A 103 4.54 -47.30 -9.15
N GLU A 104 5.39 -47.39 -8.13
CA GLU A 104 5.60 -46.32 -7.15
C GLU A 104 6.19 -45.06 -7.81
N ALA A 105 7.15 -45.21 -8.73
CA ALA A 105 7.70 -44.10 -9.50
C ALA A 105 6.65 -43.45 -10.42
N GLN A 106 5.81 -44.24 -11.08
CA GLN A 106 4.70 -43.74 -11.91
C GLN A 106 3.66 -42.97 -11.08
N ASP A 107 3.32 -43.48 -9.90
CA ASP A 107 2.45 -42.78 -8.94
C ASP A 107 3.04 -41.45 -8.49
N GLN A 108 4.35 -41.39 -8.25
CA GLN A 108 5.04 -40.14 -7.92
C GLN A 108 4.97 -39.13 -9.07
N ILE A 109 5.18 -39.58 -10.31
CA ILE A 109 5.05 -38.72 -11.50
C ILE A 109 3.65 -38.10 -11.59
N ILE A 110 2.59 -38.90 -11.39
CA ILE A 110 1.21 -38.41 -11.41
C ILE A 110 0.98 -37.35 -10.32
N ARG A 111 1.47 -37.60 -9.10
CA ARG A 111 1.35 -36.64 -7.98
C ARG A 111 2.05 -35.32 -8.28
N TYR A 112 3.27 -35.35 -8.81
CA TYR A 112 3.99 -34.13 -9.16
C TYR A 112 3.32 -33.37 -10.30
N GLN A 113 2.79 -34.07 -11.31
CA GLN A 113 2.01 -33.44 -12.38
C GLN A 113 0.75 -32.74 -11.86
N SER A 114 0.01 -33.38 -10.95
CA SER A 114 -1.16 -32.76 -10.31
C SER A 114 -0.80 -31.51 -9.53
N LYS A 115 0.26 -31.56 -8.71
CA LYS A 115 0.76 -30.38 -7.96
C LYS A 115 1.17 -29.24 -8.89
N LEU A 116 1.83 -29.54 -10.01
CA LEU A 116 2.24 -28.52 -10.99
C LEU A 116 1.00 -27.81 -11.58
N LYS A 117 -0.05 -28.57 -11.91
CA LYS A 117 -1.30 -28.03 -12.44
C LYS A 117 -2.06 -27.17 -11.42
N GLU A 118 -2.06 -27.58 -10.15
CA GLU A 118 -2.62 -26.77 -9.06
C GLU A 118 -1.85 -25.45 -8.92
N PHE A 119 -0.52 -25.51 -8.98
CA PHE A 119 0.32 -24.33 -8.94
C PHE A 119 0.00 -23.35 -10.08
N ASP A 120 -0.11 -23.82 -11.32
CA ASP A 120 -0.49 -22.99 -12.47
C ASP A 120 -1.86 -22.33 -12.25
N THR A 121 -2.80 -23.06 -11.66
CA THR A 121 -4.14 -22.55 -11.33
C THR A 121 -4.08 -21.43 -10.28
N TYR A 122 -3.24 -21.58 -9.25
CA TYR A 122 -3.02 -20.52 -8.26
C TYR A 122 -2.36 -19.28 -8.87
N HIS A 123 -1.40 -19.48 -9.78
CA HIS A 123 -0.75 -18.37 -10.46
C HIS A 123 -1.74 -17.59 -11.32
N GLN A 124 -2.65 -18.27 -12.02
CA GLN A 124 -3.71 -17.62 -12.79
C GLN A 124 -4.63 -16.79 -11.88
N LYS A 125 -5.11 -17.37 -10.78
CA LYS A 125 -5.96 -16.66 -9.80
C LYS A 125 -5.27 -15.44 -9.19
N LEU A 126 -3.97 -15.54 -8.91
CA LEU A 126 -3.19 -14.43 -8.38
C LEU A 126 -3.09 -13.29 -9.41
N SER A 127 -2.79 -13.62 -10.67
CA SER A 127 -2.75 -12.63 -11.76
C SER A 127 -4.12 -11.97 -12.00
N GLU A 128 -5.22 -12.72 -11.90
CA GLU A 128 -6.58 -12.19 -12.00
C GLU A 128 -6.87 -11.22 -10.84
N ALA A 129 -6.54 -11.60 -9.61
CA ALA A 129 -6.71 -10.74 -8.43
C ALA A 129 -5.83 -9.48 -8.48
N GLU A 130 -4.60 -9.58 -8.97
CA GLU A 130 -3.71 -8.42 -9.18
C GLU A 130 -4.30 -7.44 -10.21
N SER A 131 -4.85 -7.96 -11.31
CA SER A 131 -5.55 -7.14 -12.31
C SER A 131 -6.80 -6.48 -11.73
N GLU A 132 -7.57 -7.19 -10.90
CA GLU A 132 -8.76 -6.65 -10.24
C GLU A 132 -8.39 -5.52 -9.26
N ILE A 133 -7.33 -5.71 -8.47
CA ILE A 133 -6.80 -4.65 -7.59
C ILE A 133 -6.40 -3.42 -8.40
N GLU A 134 -5.72 -3.60 -9.54
CA GLU A 134 -5.29 -2.48 -10.37
C GLU A 134 -6.48 -1.74 -11.01
N GLN A 135 -7.51 -2.48 -11.44
CA GLN A 135 -8.76 -1.90 -11.93
C GLN A 135 -9.49 -1.13 -10.83
N LEU A 136 -9.60 -1.69 -9.63
CA LEU A 136 -10.22 -1.02 -8.49
C LEU A 136 -9.43 0.22 -8.05
N LYS A 137 -8.09 0.16 -8.06
CA LYS A 137 -7.23 1.34 -7.82
C LYS A 137 -7.45 2.42 -8.87
N ALA A 138 -7.53 2.05 -10.16
CA ALA A 138 -7.81 2.98 -11.24
C ALA A 138 -9.21 3.60 -11.12
N GLU A 139 -10.23 2.80 -10.78
CA GLU A 139 -11.59 3.29 -10.54
C GLU A 139 -11.64 4.20 -9.32
N LEU A 140 -10.96 3.84 -8.22
CA LEU A 140 -10.84 4.70 -7.04
C LEU A 140 -10.10 6.00 -7.37
N SER A 141 -9.07 5.99 -8.21
CA SER A 141 -8.37 7.20 -8.63
C SER A 141 -9.21 8.08 -9.56
N GLN A 142 -10.06 7.48 -10.40
CA GLN A 142 -11.02 8.22 -11.23
C GLN A 142 -12.15 8.81 -10.39
N ARG A 143 -12.70 8.03 -9.46
CA ARG A 143 -13.69 8.49 -8.47
C ARG A 143 -13.08 9.51 -7.51
N SER A 144 -11.80 9.38 -7.15
CA SER A 144 -11.11 10.36 -6.31
C SER A 144 -10.85 11.66 -7.07
N GLY A 145 -10.63 11.59 -8.39
CA GLY A 145 -10.55 12.75 -9.29
C GLY A 145 -11.90 13.45 -9.48
N GLN A 146 -13.00 12.70 -9.50
CA GLN A 146 -14.36 13.25 -9.44
C GLN A 146 -14.70 13.82 -8.06
N THR A 147 -14.25 13.18 -6.97
CA THR A 147 -14.28 13.81 -5.65
C THR A 147 -13.21 14.87 -5.49
N ALA A 148 -12.23 15.08 -6.37
CA ALA A 148 -11.34 16.26 -6.27
C ALA A 148 -12.05 17.55 -6.72
N HIS A 149 -13.20 17.42 -7.39
CA HIS A 149 -14.18 18.49 -7.57
C HIS A 149 -15.32 18.48 -6.53
N THR A 150 -15.36 17.50 -5.62
CA THR A 150 -16.38 17.39 -4.55
C THR A 150 -15.75 17.24 -3.14
N PHE A 151 -14.43 17.32 -3.01
CA PHE A 151 -13.70 17.57 -1.78
C PHE A 151 -13.58 19.09 -1.68
N GLU A 152 -14.75 19.73 -1.79
CA GLU A 152 -14.99 20.91 -1.00
C GLU A 152 -14.60 20.50 0.41
N ARG A 153 -13.47 21.07 0.86
CA ARG A 153 -12.93 20.99 2.21
C ARG A 153 -14.08 20.64 3.15
N VAL A 154 -14.00 19.54 3.90
CA VAL A 154 -14.92 19.35 5.03
C VAL A 154 -14.65 20.54 5.93
N ILE A 155 -15.41 21.61 5.71
CA ILE A 155 -15.34 22.85 6.45
C ILE A 155 -16.05 22.46 7.73
N ILE A 156 -15.25 22.03 8.70
CA ILE A 156 -15.74 21.86 10.06
C ILE A 156 -16.13 23.26 10.48
N LYS A 157 -17.44 23.51 10.46
CA LYS A 157 -18.01 24.82 10.76
C LYS A 157 -17.68 25.18 12.20
N ASP A 158 -17.00 26.31 12.39
CA ASP A 158 -16.80 26.89 13.69
C ASP A 158 -18.09 27.55 14.20
N ASN A 159 -18.23 27.57 15.52
CA ASN A 159 -19.28 28.33 16.15
C ASN A 159 -18.88 29.82 16.22
N LEU A 160 -19.18 30.58 15.16
CA LEU A 160 -18.92 32.03 15.09
C LEU A 160 -19.62 32.83 16.19
N GLU A 161 -20.66 32.29 16.85
CA GLU A 161 -21.33 32.93 17.99
C GLU A 161 -20.45 33.00 19.25
N ARG A 162 -19.27 32.38 19.22
CA ARG A 162 -18.25 32.51 20.28
C ARG A 162 -17.57 33.89 20.29
N ILE A 163 -17.60 34.61 19.17
CA ILE A 163 -17.06 35.97 19.06
C ILE A 163 -18.06 36.96 19.64
N ASN A 164 -17.58 37.84 20.51
CA ASN A 164 -18.42 38.81 21.18
C ASN A 164 -19.06 39.79 20.18
N GLY A 165 -20.38 39.96 20.26
CA GLY A 165 -21.16 40.77 19.32
C GLY A 165 -21.70 40.00 18.11
N ILE A 166 -21.24 38.78 17.83
CA ILE A 166 -21.82 37.93 16.78
C ILE A 166 -22.96 37.08 17.35
N GLY A 167 -24.19 37.60 17.24
CA GLY A 167 -25.38 36.81 17.58
C GLY A 167 -25.80 35.80 16.49
N PRO A 168 -26.77 34.91 16.77
CA PRO A 168 -27.26 33.90 15.82
C PRO A 168 -27.74 34.47 14.48
N VAL A 169 -28.21 35.72 14.47
CA VAL A 169 -28.63 36.42 13.26
C VAL A 169 -27.44 36.74 12.35
N PHE A 170 -26.36 37.28 12.92
CA PHE A 170 -25.15 37.63 12.17
C PHE A 170 -24.36 36.39 11.77
N ALA A 171 -24.26 35.40 12.66
CA ALA A 171 -23.70 34.10 12.30
C ALA A 171 -24.43 33.48 11.10
N ARG A 172 -25.77 33.53 11.05
CA ARG A 172 -26.51 33.05 9.87
C ARG A 172 -26.22 33.86 8.60
N LYS A 173 -26.03 35.18 8.69
CA LYS A 173 -25.67 36.02 7.53
C LYS A 173 -24.27 35.67 7.01
N LEU A 174 -23.29 35.53 7.89
CA LEU A 174 -21.93 35.10 7.55
C LEU A 174 -21.91 33.71 6.92
N ASN A 175 -22.63 32.73 7.50
CA ASN A 175 -22.75 31.39 6.93
C ASN A 175 -23.41 31.40 5.54
N LYS A 176 -24.41 32.26 5.30
CA LYS A 176 -25.02 32.43 3.96
C LYS A 176 -24.03 33.01 2.93
N ALA A 177 -23.05 33.79 3.38
CA ALA A 177 -21.95 34.30 2.56
C ALA A 177 -20.76 33.32 2.47
N ASN A 178 -20.96 32.04 2.82
CA ASN A 178 -19.94 30.99 2.84
C ASN A 178 -18.78 31.21 3.82
N ILE A 179 -19.00 32.00 4.88
CA ILE A 179 -18.07 32.19 5.99
C ILE A 179 -18.50 31.30 7.15
N PHE A 180 -17.77 30.20 7.34
CA PHE A 180 -18.12 29.12 8.26
C PHE A 180 -17.06 28.89 9.35
N THR A 181 -15.86 29.48 9.24
CA THR A 181 -14.72 29.25 10.14
C THR A 181 -14.12 30.54 10.68
N PHE A 182 -13.42 30.47 11.81
CA PHE A 182 -12.69 31.62 12.38
C PHE A 182 -11.61 32.11 11.40
N ASP A 183 -10.91 31.20 10.72
CA ASP A 183 -9.92 31.52 9.67
C ASP A 183 -10.51 32.38 8.56
N GLN A 184 -11.70 32.01 8.08
CA GLN A 184 -12.38 32.74 7.00
C GLN A 184 -12.83 34.13 7.47
N LEU A 185 -13.30 34.25 8.70
CA LEU A 185 -13.72 35.53 9.26
C LEU A 185 -12.51 36.45 9.52
N ALA A 186 -11.41 35.90 10.04
CA ALA A 186 -10.16 36.61 10.29
C ALA A 186 -9.48 37.15 9.01
N ALA A 187 -9.76 36.53 7.87
CA ALA A 187 -9.24 36.92 6.56
C ALA A 187 -10.07 38.02 5.86
N LEU A 188 -11.23 38.39 6.39
CA LEU A 188 -12.06 39.47 5.83
C LEU A 188 -11.55 40.85 6.26
N THR A 189 -11.91 41.87 5.49
CA THR A 189 -11.75 43.27 5.90
C THR A 189 -13.02 43.77 6.60
N PRO A 190 -12.93 44.82 7.45
CA PRO A 190 -14.10 45.42 8.09
C PRO A 190 -15.21 45.79 7.11
N GLU A 191 -14.85 46.33 5.94
CA GLU A 191 -15.80 46.74 4.90
C GLU A 191 -16.56 45.55 4.33
N ASN A 192 -15.88 44.43 4.10
CA ASN A 192 -16.52 43.20 3.60
C ASN A 192 -17.50 42.63 4.64
N ILE A 193 -17.17 42.73 5.93
CA ILE A 193 -18.07 42.30 7.01
C ILE A 193 -19.29 43.21 7.06
N GLU A 194 -19.13 44.53 6.97
CA GLU A 194 -20.24 45.47 6.92
C GLU A 194 -21.16 45.22 5.72
N GLU A 195 -20.58 44.91 4.55
CA GLU A 195 -21.33 44.57 3.34
C GLU A 195 -22.14 43.28 3.51
N ILE A 196 -21.54 42.22 4.07
CA ILE A 196 -22.20 40.94 4.31
C ILE A 196 -23.30 41.06 5.37
N ILE A 197 -23.03 41.81 6.45
CA ILE A 197 -23.96 41.95 7.56
C ILE A 197 -25.08 42.93 7.22
N ALA A 198 -24.80 43.99 6.47
CA ALA A 198 -25.73 45.08 6.15
C ALA A 198 -26.54 45.49 7.41
N PRO A 199 -25.88 46.03 8.45
CA PRO A 199 -26.56 46.42 9.69
C PRO A 199 -27.54 47.57 9.42
N HIS A 200 -28.64 47.61 10.15
CA HIS A 200 -29.52 48.77 10.12
C HIS A 200 -28.87 49.96 10.86
N PRO A 201 -29.29 51.22 10.60
CA PRO A 201 -28.69 52.41 11.22
C PRO A 201 -28.68 52.42 12.76
N TRP A 202 -29.54 51.62 13.41
CA TRP A 202 -29.62 51.47 14.87
C TRP A 202 -28.86 50.26 15.41
N GLN A 203 -28.25 49.44 14.55
CA GLN A 203 -27.45 48.28 14.95
C GLN A 203 -25.98 48.68 14.95
N HIS A 204 -25.38 48.73 16.14
CA HIS A 204 -23.95 48.90 16.28
C HIS A 204 -23.26 47.55 16.08
N ILE A 205 -22.25 47.51 15.22
CA ILE A 205 -21.35 46.38 15.01
C ILE A 205 -19.93 46.91 15.03
N ASP A 206 -18.99 46.09 15.51
CA ASP A 206 -17.57 46.40 15.59
C ASP A 206 -16.78 45.33 14.80
N PRO A 207 -16.69 45.47 13.47
CA PRO A 207 -16.08 44.43 12.62
C PRO A 207 -14.60 44.20 12.90
N GLU A 208 -13.88 45.24 13.33
CA GLU A 208 -12.46 45.15 13.70
C GLU A 208 -12.24 44.22 14.90
N ASP A 209 -13.10 44.35 15.92
CA ASP A 209 -13.06 43.50 17.11
C ASP A 209 -13.37 42.04 16.76
N TRP A 210 -14.33 41.82 15.86
CA TRP A 210 -14.67 40.47 15.39
C TRP A 210 -13.52 39.80 14.64
N ILE A 211 -12.79 40.55 13.81
CA ILE A 211 -11.61 40.05 13.09
C ILE A 211 -10.48 39.72 14.07
N ALA A 212 -10.25 40.60 15.06
CA ALA A 212 -9.22 40.40 16.07
C ALA A 212 -9.49 39.14 16.92
N GLU A 213 -10.72 38.97 17.41
CA GLU A 213 -11.11 37.82 18.21
C GLU A 213 -11.13 36.52 17.39
N ALA A 214 -11.52 36.58 16.10
CA ALA A 214 -11.40 35.45 15.19
C ALA A 214 -9.94 34.96 15.06
N LYS A 215 -8.97 35.88 14.93
CA LYS A 215 -7.54 35.53 14.87
C LYS A 215 -7.03 34.86 16.15
N GLU A 216 -7.52 35.30 17.31
CA GLU A 216 -7.18 34.65 18.57
C GLU A 216 -7.69 33.21 18.62
N PHE A 217 -8.92 32.95 18.15
CA PHE A 217 -9.45 31.59 18.06
C PHE A 217 -8.68 30.70 17.08
N THR A 218 -8.12 31.25 16.00
CA THR A 218 -7.29 30.48 15.05
C THR A 218 -5.98 30.06 15.70
N GLU A 219 -5.30 30.98 16.40
CA GLU A 219 -4.03 30.72 17.10
C GLU A 219 -4.18 29.68 18.23
N ILE A 220 -5.29 29.73 18.98
CA ILE A 220 -5.59 28.75 20.04
C ILE A 220 -5.84 27.35 19.45
N SER A 221 -6.49 27.28 18.28
CA SER A 221 -6.78 26.02 17.60
C SER A 221 -5.54 25.34 17.03
N GLU A 222 -4.54 26.13 16.60
CA GLU A 222 -3.26 25.65 16.11
C GLU A 222 -2.33 25.21 17.24
N SER A 223 -2.31 25.91 18.38
CA SER A 223 -1.49 25.52 19.55
C SER A 223 -1.98 24.24 20.25
N SER A 224 -3.20 23.77 19.94
CA SER A 224 -3.82 22.59 20.57
C SER A 224 -3.78 21.32 19.70
N ARG A 225 -3.16 21.38 18.50
CA ARG A 225 -3.00 20.26 17.55
C ARG A 225 -1.56 19.75 17.50
#